data_AF-A0A3B0T007-F1
#
_entry.id   AF-A0A3B0T007-F1
#
_cell.length_a   1.000
_cell.length_b   1.000
_cell.length_c   1.000
_cell.angle_alpha   90.00
_cell.angle_beta   90.00
_cell.angle_gamma   90.00
#
_symmetry.space_group_name_H-M   'P 1'
#
loop_
_entity.id
_entity.type
_entity.pdbx_description
1 polymer ?
#
loop_
_entity_poly.entity_id
_entity_poly.type
_entity_poly.pdbx_seq_one_letter_code
_entity_poly.pdbx_strand_id
1 'polypeptide(L)' 'HIADFGEQRTKLMRFLFGSVQRLDGVEYTQPNADGVLPEIMRESGFSPVEETVVIPTLVGSISLYRAIKP' A
#
# COMPACT_ATOMS: atom_id res chain seq x y z
N HIS A 1 1.31 11.50 8.19
CA HIS A 1 0.47 10.34 7.88
C HIS A 1 0.26 10.29 6.38
N ILE A 2 0.26 9.09 5.80
CA ILE A 2 -0.08 8.85 4.39
C ILE A 2 -1.04 7.66 4.29
N ALA A 3 -1.85 7.64 3.24
CA ALA A 3 -2.67 6.51 2.87
C ALA A 3 -2.22 6.01 1.50
N ASP A 4 -2.13 4.71 1.33
CA ASP A 4 -1.79 4.05 0.07
C ASP A 4 -2.59 2.74 -0.04
N PHE A 5 -2.67 2.15 -1.23
CA PHE A 5 -3.30 0.84 -1.38
C PHE A 5 -2.61 -0.23 -0.52
N GLY A 6 -1.29 -0.15 -0.38
CA GLY A 6 -0.51 -1.06 0.44
C GLY A 6 -0.66 -2.53 0.04
N GLU A 7 -0.07 -3.41 0.85
CA GLU A 7 -0.04 -4.84 0.58
C GLU A 7 -1.46 -5.43 0.46
N GLN A 8 -1.76 -6.03 -0.70
CA GLN A 8 -2.97 -6.80 -0.91
C GLN A 8 -2.79 -8.22 -0.36
N ARG A 9 -3.03 -8.38 0.94
CA ARG A 9 -2.66 -9.58 1.71
C ARG A 9 -3.41 -10.86 1.35
N THR A 10 -4.63 -10.72 0.86
CA THR A 10 -5.48 -11.88 0.53
C THR A 10 -5.64 -12.03 -0.98
N LYS A 11 -5.91 -13.27 -1.43
CA LYS A 11 -6.23 -13.53 -2.83
C LYS A 11 -7.44 -12.72 -3.31
N LEU A 12 -8.44 -12.53 -2.44
CA LEU A 12 -9.61 -11.69 -2.74
C LEU A 12 -9.20 -10.22 -2.94
N MET A 13 -8.38 -9.66 -2.06
CA MET A 13 -7.86 -8.30 -2.20
C MET A 13 -7.07 -8.13 -3.49
N ARG A 14 -6.17 -9.07 -3.82
CA ARG A 14 -5.40 -9.04 -5.09
C ARG A 14 -6.31 -9.11 -6.31
N PHE A 15 -7.33 -9.97 -6.27
CA PHE A 15 -8.32 -10.06 -7.34
C PHE A 15 -9.10 -8.75 -7.52
N LEU A 16 -9.61 -8.16 -6.43
CA LEU A 16 -10.34 -6.89 -6.47
C LEU A 16 -9.45 -5.74 -6.94
N PHE A 17 -8.20 -5.68 -6.47
CA PHE A 17 -7.24 -4.66 -6.85
C PHE A 17 -6.85 -4.71 -8.34
N GLY A 18 -6.99 -5.86 -8.98
CA GLY A 18 -6.87 -6.00 -10.44
C GLY A 18 -7.79 -5.06 -11.24
N SER A 19 -8.87 -4.54 -10.64
CA SER A 19 -9.68 -3.47 -11.24
C SER A 19 -8.91 -2.15 -11.35
N VAL A 20 -8.23 -1.72 -10.29
CA VAL A 20 -7.36 -0.54 -10.26
C VAL A 20 -6.17 -0.75 -11.21
N GLN A 21 -5.51 -1.91 -11.15
CA GLN A 21 -4.36 -2.18 -12.03
C GLN A 21 -4.72 -2.15 -13.53
N ARG A 22 -5.97 -2.47 -13.89
CA ARG A 22 -6.45 -2.37 -15.28
C ARG A 22 -6.64 -0.92 -15.73
N LEU A 23 -6.98 -0.02 -14.82
CA LEU A 23 -7.17 1.41 -15.10
C LEU A 23 -5.84 2.16 -15.08
N ASP A 24 -5.03 1.90 -14.07
CA ASP A 24 -3.83 2.69 -13.75
C ASP A 24 -2.53 2.03 -14.23
N GLY A 25 -2.63 0.79 -14.74
CA GLY A 25 -1.49 0.01 -15.23
C GLY A 25 -0.88 -0.89 -14.15
N VAL A 26 -0.69 -2.17 -14.48
CA VAL A 26 -0.10 -3.17 -13.57
C VAL A 26 1.30 -2.78 -13.16
N GLU A 27 2.14 -2.32 -14.10
CA GLU A 27 3.53 -1.91 -13.82
C GLU A 27 3.62 -0.87 -12.69
N TYR A 28 2.71 0.10 -12.69
CA TYR A 28 2.72 1.21 -11.73
C TYR A 28 2.04 0.90 -10.39
N THR A 29 1.21 -0.15 -10.35
CA THR A 29 0.38 -0.47 -9.17
C THR A 29 0.72 -1.80 -8.51
N GLN A 30 1.44 -2.68 -9.19
CA GLN A 30 1.95 -3.94 -8.62
C GLN A 30 2.85 -3.70 -7.39
N PRO A 31 3.75 -2.70 -7.36
CA PRO A 31 4.54 -2.41 -6.16
C PRO A 31 3.67 -2.07 -4.94
N ASN A 32 2.56 -1.34 -5.14
CA ASN A 32 1.61 -1.10 -4.06
C ASN A 32 1.01 -2.42 -3.57
N ALA A 33 0.57 -3.28 -4.49
CA ALA A 33 0.00 -4.58 -4.14
C ALA A 33 0.96 -5.51 -3.37
N ASP A 34 2.25 -5.33 -3.58
CA ASP A 34 3.32 -6.05 -2.89
C ASP A 34 3.81 -5.34 -1.62
N GLY A 35 3.28 -4.14 -1.32
CA GLY A 35 3.48 -3.44 -0.07
C GLY A 35 4.87 -2.84 0.10
N VAL A 36 5.50 -2.35 -0.97
CA VAL A 36 6.89 -1.84 -0.91
C VAL A 36 7.03 -0.49 -0.19
N LEU A 37 5.95 0.25 -0.01
CA LEU A 37 5.99 1.62 0.51
C LEU A 37 6.66 1.77 1.89
N PRO A 38 6.43 0.91 2.89
CA PRO A 38 7.12 1.02 4.18
C PRO A 38 8.63 0.87 4.08
N GLU A 39 9.14 0.07 3.15
CA GLU A 39 10.57 -0.09 2.90
C GLU A 39 11.15 1.20 2.29
N ILE A 40 10.51 1.72 1.23
CA ILE A 40 10.87 3.00 0.61
C ILE A 40 10.90 4.14 1.63
N MET A 41 9.92 4.18 2.55
CA MET A 41 9.87 5.18 3.63
C MET A 41 11.10 5.07 4.56
N ARG A 42 11.46 3.85 4.97
CA ARG A 42 12.65 3.63 5.83
C ARG A 42 13.93 4.03 5.12
N GLU A 43 14.10 3.62 3.86
CA GLU A 43 15.25 3.99 3.03
C GLU A 43 15.36 5.51 2.84
N SER A 44 14.22 6.21 2.83
CA SER A 44 14.14 7.68 2.73
C SER A 44 14.42 8.43 4.04
N GLY A 45 14.81 7.71 5.10
CA GLY A 45 15.17 8.27 6.41
C GLY A 45 13.99 8.54 7.34
N PHE A 46 12.79 8.01 7.05
CA PHE A 46 11.69 8.05 8.00
C PHE A 46 11.85 6.96 9.06
N SER A 47 11.66 7.31 10.33
CA SER A 47 11.66 6.37 11.44
C SER A 47 10.98 6.96 12.69
N PRO A 48 10.11 6.20 13.40
CA PRO A 48 9.63 4.87 13.04
C PRO A 48 8.68 4.92 11.84
N VAL A 49 8.55 3.82 11.10
CA VAL A 49 7.54 3.63 10.04
C VAL A 49 6.56 2.54 10.48
N GLU A 50 5.30 2.91 10.65
CA GLU A 50 4.24 2.05 11.18
C GLU A 50 3.05 2.02 10.23
N GLU A 51 2.53 0.82 9.95
CA GLU A 51 1.18 0.66 9.40
C GLU A 51 0.19 0.63 10.56
N THR A 52 -0.66 1.64 10.65
CA THR A 52 -1.55 1.84 11.80
C THR A 52 -2.91 1.19 11.60
N VAL A 53 -3.40 1.14 10.36
CA VAL A 53 -4.71 0.61 10.01
C VAL A 53 -4.66 0.02 8.60
N VAL A 54 -5.38 -1.09 8.40
CA VAL A 54 -5.70 -1.63 7.08
C VAL A 54 -7.21 -1.63 6.91
N ILE A 55 -7.71 -0.92 5.91
CA ILE A 55 -9.13 -0.73 5.64
C ILE A 55 -9.50 -1.56 4.40
N PRO A 56 -10.34 -2.61 4.52
CA PRO A 56 -10.89 -3.30 3.36
C PRO A 56 -11.77 -2.37 2.53
N THR A 57 -11.67 -2.45 1.20
CA THR A 57 -12.45 -1.65 0.26
C THR A 57 -13.05 -2.54 -0.83
N LEU A 58 -13.93 -1.98 -1.66
CA LEU A 58 -14.50 -2.68 -2.82
C LEU A 58 -13.48 -2.99 -3.92
N VAL A 59 -12.27 -2.41 -3.83
CA VAL A 59 -11.20 -2.59 -4.81
C VAL A 59 -9.92 -3.15 -4.19
N GLY A 60 -10.00 -3.77 -3.00
CA GLY A 60 -8.83 -4.32 -2.31
C GLY A 60 -8.74 -3.82 -0.86
N SER A 61 -7.62 -3.20 -0.50
CA SER A 61 -7.42 -2.51 0.78
C SER A 61 -6.76 -1.15 0.61
N ILE A 62 -6.89 -0.30 1.63
CA ILE A 62 -6.08 0.90 1.84
C ILE A 62 -5.37 0.74 3.18
N SER A 63 -4.06 0.95 3.20
CA SER A 63 -3.24 1.00 4.41
C SER A 63 -2.95 2.44 4.82
N LEU A 64 -3.03 2.71 6.12
CA LEU A 64 -2.62 3.98 6.72
C LEU A 64 -1.23 3.83 7.34
N TYR A 65 -0.31 4.70 6.94
CA TYR A 65 1.05 4.74 7.46
C TYR A 65 1.31 6.01 8.27
N ARG A 66 2.00 5.82 9.40
CA ARG A 66 2.53 6.89 10.24
C ARG A 66 4.05 6.78 10.24
N ALA A 67 4.72 7.89 9.97
CA ALA A 67 6.15 7.98 10.16
C ALA A 67 6.61 9.40 10.50
N ILE A 68 7.80 9.49 11.09
CA ILE A 68 8.48 10.73 11.47
C ILE A 68 9.77 10.83 10.66
N LYS A 69 10.15 12.03 10.26
CA LYS A 69 11.49 12.33 9.73
C LYS A 69 12.10 13.45 10.59
N PRO A 70 13.35 13.30 11.08
CA PRO A 70 14.02 14.35 11.84
C PRO A 70 14.20 15.65 11.04
#